data_AF-A0AAX3WRF4-F1
#
_entry.id   AF-A0AAX3WRF4-F1
#
_cell.length_a   1.000
_cell.length_b   1.000
_cell.length_c   1.000
_cell.angle_alpha   90.00
_cell.angle_beta   90.00
_cell.angle_gamma   90.00
#
_symmetry.space_group_name_H-M   'P 1'
#
loop_
_entity.id
_entity.type
_entity.pdbx_description
1 polymer ?
#
loop_
_entity_poly.entity_id
_entity_poly.type
_entity_poly.pdbx_seq_one_letter_code
_entity_poly.pdbx_strand_id
1 'polypeptide(L)' 'MGRDNKQGQSANKGSLPQTPKNQKIAPNKVSEEFSKEFMELIHSVTKEGKSKK' A
#
# COMPACT_ATOMS: atom_id res chain seq x y z
N MET A 1 22.43 0.39 39.18
CA MET A 1 21.13 0.64 38.52
C MET A 1 20.75 -0.58 37.72
N GLY A 2 19.79 -1.38 38.21
CA GLY A 2 19.39 -2.65 37.60
C GLY A 2 18.54 -2.42 36.34
N ARG A 3 18.80 -3.20 35.28
CA ARG A 3 17.94 -3.23 34.09
C ARG A 3 16.65 -3.94 34.46
N ASP A 4 15.61 -3.16 34.67
CA ASP A 4 14.26 -3.66 34.92
C ASP A 4 13.77 -4.42 33.68
N ASN A 5 13.64 -5.74 33.78
CA ASN A 5 13.20 -6.61 32.69
C ASN A 5 11.67 -6.52 32.55
N LYS A 6 11.16 -5.36 32.16
CA LYS A 6 9.75 -5.21 31.76
C LYS A 6 9.60 -5.65 30.31
N GLN A 7 9.59 -6.96 30.08
CA GLN A 7 8.99 -7.54 28.88
C GLN A 7 7.47 -7.44 29.01
N GLY A 8 6.95 -6.21 29.10
CA GLY A 8 5.53 -5.97 28.89
C GLY A 8 5.19 -6.51 27.51
N GLN A 9 4.14 -7.33 27.42
CA GLN A 9 3.73 -7.94 26.16
C GLN A 9 3.69 -6.88 25.09
N SER A 10 4.62 -6.96 24.13
CA SER A 10 4.67 -5.97 23.08
C SER A 10 3.38 -6.13 22.27
N ALA A 11 2.55 -5.09 22.26
CA ALA A 11 1.37 -5.01 21.40
C ALA A 11 1.73 -4.98 19.89
N ASN A 12 3.02 -5.11 19.56
CA ASN A 12 3.56 -5.13 18.20
C ASN A 12 3.49 -6.51 17.51
N LYS A 13 2.82 -7.51 18.09
CA LYS A 13 2.62 -8.84 17.46
C LYS A 13 1.67 -8.84 16.25
N GLY A 14 0.95 -7.75 15.98
CA GLY A 14 -0.15 -7.74 15.01
C GLY A 14 -0.15 -6.63 13.96
N SER A 15 0.80 -5.71 13.98
CA SER A 15 0.85 -4.66 12.95
C SER A 15 2.22 -4.58 12.30
N LEU A 16 2.40 -5.42 11.27
CA LEU A 16 2.98 -4.90 10.03
C LEU A 16 2.31 -3.54 9.72
N PRO A 17 3.00 -2.60 9.05
CA PRO A 17 2.33 -1.39 8.55
C PRO A 17 1.17 -1.83 7.67
N GLN A 18 0.00 -1.94 8.30
CA GLN A 18 -1.23 -2.26 7.64
C GLN A 18 -1.43 -1.07 6.73
N THR A 19 -1.60 -1.32 5.43
CA THR A 19 -1.97 -0.26 4.50
C THR A 19 -3.06 0.57 5.18
N PRO A 20 -2.92 1.91 5.23
CA PRO A 20 -3.89 2.76 5.89
C PRO A 20 -5.29 2.30 5.52
N LYS A 21 -6.25 2.30 6.45
CA LYS A 21 -7.59 1.71 6.23
C LYS A 21 -8.24 2.17 4.92
N ASN A 22 -7.94 3.39 4.49
CA ASN A 22 -8.44 4.05 3.29
C ASN A 22 -7.71 3.64 2.00
N GLN A 23 -6.57 2.97 2.09
CA GLN A 23 -5.75 2.44 0.99
C GLN A 23 -5.83 0.91 0.93
N LYS A 24 -6.66 0.27 1.77
CA LYS A 24 -6.85 -1.17 1.75
C LYS A 24 -7.85 -1.54 0.66
N ILE A 25 -7.34 -2.15 -0.41
CA ILE A 25 -8.19 -2.72 -1.45
C ILE A 25 -8.93 -3.94 -0.87
N ALA A 26 -10.24 -4.02 -1.13
CA ALA A 26 -11.02 -5.19 -0.75
C ALA A 26 -10.48 -6.43 -1.47
N PRO A 27 -10.27 -7.59 -0.79
CA PRO A 27 -9.63 -8.76 -1.39
C PRO A 27 -10.27 -9.21 -2.72
N ASN A 28 -11.59 -9.07 -2.82
CA ASN A 28 -12.41 -9.47 -3.95
C ASN A 28 -12.25 -8.56 -5.17
N LYS A 29 -11.65 -7.38 -4.98
CA LYS A 29 -11.51 -6.31 -5.99
C LYS A 29 -10.06 -6.04 -6.39
N VAL A 30 -9.10 -6.80 -5.86
CA VAL A 30 -7.67 -6.57 -6.08
C VAL A 30 -7.32 -6.61 -7.57
N SER A 31 -7.82 -7.59 -8.30
CA SER A 31 -7.54 -7.74 -9.74
C SER A 31 -8.11 -6.59 -10.58
N GLU A 32 -9.33 -6.15 -10.28
CA GLU A 32 -10.02 -5.07 -10.99
C GLU A 32 -9.34 -3.72 -10.74
N GLU A 33 -9.10 -3.36 -9.48
CA GLU A 33 -8.45 -2.09 -9.11
C GLU A 33 -7.01 -2.05 -9.65
N PHE A 34 -6.24 -3.14 -9.52
CA PHE A 34 -4.89 -3.23 -10.06
C PHE A 34 -4.86 -3.02 -11.59
N SER A 35 -5.76 -3.66 -12.32
CA SER A 35 -5.83 -3.53 -13.79
C SER A 35 -6.18 -2.10 -14.19
N LYS A 36 -7.09 -1.46 -13.46
CA LYS A 36 -7.51 -0.08 -13.70
C LYS A 36 -6.36 0.91 -13.49
N GLU A 37 -5.66 0.82 -12.35
CA GLU A 37 -4.49 1.64 -12.04
C GLU A 37 -3.37 1.44 -13.07
N PHE A 38 -3.13 0.18 -13.47
CA PHE A 38 -2.13 -0.15 -14.47
C PHE A 38 -2.47 0.44 -15.85
N MET A 39 -3.73 0.37 -16.27
CA MET A 39 -4.17 0.99 -17.52
C MET A 39 -4.08 2.52 -17.46
N GLU A 40 -4.42 3.14 -16.34
CA GLU A 40 -4.28 4.58 -16.15
C GLU A 40 -2.82 5.02 -16.27
N LEU A 41 -1.88 4.23 -15.72
CA LEU A 41 -0.45 4.45 -15.88
C LEU A 41 0.01 4.33 -17.34
N ILE A 42 -0.46 3.31 -18.08
CA ILE A 42 -0.15 3.18 -19.51
C ILE A 42 -0.70 4.39 -20.28
N HIS A 43 -1.93 4.82 -19.99
CA HIS A 43 -2.54 5.98 -20.62
C HIS A 43 -1.80 7.27 -20.33
N SER A 44 -1.30 7.49 -19.11
CA SER A 44 -0.52 8.68 -18.79
C SER A 44 0.79 8.71 -19.55
N VAL A 45 1.55 7.61 -19.55
CA VAL A 45 2.82 7.50 -20.29
C VAL A 45 2.63 7.67 -21.80
N THR A 46 1.57 7.08 -22.37
CA THR A 46 1.31 7.17 -23.82
C THR A 46 0.78 8.54 -24.25
N LYS A 47 0.05 9.26 -23.39
CA LYS A 47 -0.39 10.65 -23.65
C LYS A 47 0.78 11.64 -23.60
N GLU A 48 1.66 11.51 -22.61
CA GLU A 48 2.87 12.34 -22.47
C GLU A 48 3.82 12.23 -23.69
N GLY A 49 3.89 11.04 -24.31
CA GLY A 49 4.66 10.83 -25.54
C GLY A 49 4.05 11.48 -26.80
N LYS A 50 2.75 11.80 -26.79
CA LYS A 50 2.05 12.44 -27.93
C LYS A 50 1.99 13.97 -27.81
N SER A 51 2.16 14.53 -26.61
CA SER A 51 2.14 15.98 -26.38
C SER A 51 3.47 16.70 -26.71
N LYS A 52 4.55 15.95 -27.02
CA LYS A 52 5.89 16.50 -27.29
C LYS A 52 6.30 16.49 -28.77
N LYS A 53 5.35 16.40 -29.69
CA LYS A 53 5.60 16.52 -31.15
C LYS A 53 4.97 17.77 -31.72
#